data_AF-A0AAD8MT17-F1
#
_entry.id   AF-A0AAD8MT17-F1
#
_cell.length_a   1.000
_cell.length_b   1.000
_cell.length_c   1.000
_cell.angle_alpha   90.00
_cell.angle_beta   90.00
_cell.angle_gamma   90.00
#
_symmetry.space_group_name_H-M   'P 1'
#
loop_
_entity.id
_entity.type
_entity.pdbx_description
1 polymer ?
#
loop_
_entity_poly.entity_id
_entity_poly.type
_entity_poly.pdbx_seq_one_letter_code
_entity_poly.pdbx_strand_id
1 'polypeptide(L)'
;MGNYGMYDGELYSHESHDIKDHELRFHLKPPGSYICNDCKMPDDTNPCLKCPYEKCEFVIHKICYKTMPDSTHSHKFFKCKFTFHHNPIPNRGDVYCDACGDDISGYSYRCDCPNNYHDLHPTCAHIPEGSTRKTEKGTILELKDKENSKCLLCRKKYPVESCIRFTGWKWVARKRDWGFPFCFSGRKICYHLKCKNKIEALRR
;
A
#
# COMPACT_ATOMS: atom_id res chain seq x y z
N MET A 1 5.14 -11.62 -30.20
CA MET A 1 3.97 -10.71 -30.19
C MET A 1 3.10 -11.09 -29.00
N GLY A 2 2.54 -10.08 -28.31
CA GLY A 2 2.21 -10.06 -26.89
C GLY A 2 1.36 -11.22 -26.33
N ASN A 3 1.90 -11.88 -25.31
CA ASN A 3 1.13 -12.75 -24.41
C ASN A 3 0.91 -11.93 -23.12
N TYR A 4 -0.02 -10.98 -23.17
CA TYR A 4 -0.39 -10.17 -22.00
C TYR A 4 -1.34 -10.97 -21.11
N GLY A 5 -1.05 -10.93 -19.81
CA GLY A 5 -1.52 -11.85 -18.78
C GLY A 5 -3.00 -12.24 -18.85
N MET A 6 -3.23 -13.53 -18.60
CA MET A 6 -4.52 -14.21 -18.49
C MET A 6 -5.62 -13.33 -17.89
N TYR A 7 -6.61 -13.03 -18.73
CA TYR A 7 -7.94 -12.53 -18.35
C TYR A 7 -8.72 -13.71 -17.75
N ASP A 8 -9.48 -13.51 -16.68
CA ASP A 8 -10.47 -14.51 -16.22
C ASP A 8 -11.70 -14.58 -17.14
N GLY A 9 -11.85 -13.62 -18.07
CA GLY A 9 -12.95 -13.56 -19.02
C GLY A 9 -14.23 -12.95 -18.44
N GLU A 10 -14.21 -12.57 -17.17
CA GLU A 10 -15.33 -11.95 -16.48
C GLU A 10 -15.32 -10.42 -16.66
N LEU A 11 -16.51 -9.83 -16.57
CA LEU A 11 -16.76 -8.41 -16.70
C LEU A 11 -17.28 -7.87 -15.37
N TYR A 12 -16.71 -6.77 -14.91
CA TYR A 12 -16.98 -6.22 -13.58
C TYR A 12 -17.47 -4.77 -13.68
N SER A 13 -18.47 -4.39 -12.89
CA SER A 13 -18.89 -3.01 -12.73
C SER A 13 -18.42 -2.44 -11.40
N HIS A 14 -18.17 -1.13 -11.36
CA HIS A 14 -17.76 -0.42 -10.14
C HIS A 14 -18.41 0.97 -10.11
N GLU A 15 -18.88 1.40 -8.94
CA GLU A 15 -19.66 2.64 -8.79
C GLU A 15 -18.91 3.91 -9.20
N SER A 16 -17.58 3.94 -9.03
CA SER A 16 -16.75 5.07 -9.46
C SER A 16 -16.46 5.10 -10.97
N HIS A 17 -17.03 4.14 -11.71
CA HIS A 17 -16.94 4.01 -13.15
C HIS A 17 -18.32 3.77 -13.78
N ASP A 18 -19.21 4.75 -13.61
CA ASP A 18 -20.58 4.74 -14.13
C ASP A 18 -20.64 5.29 -15.57
N ILE A 19 -19.93 4.64 -16.49
CA ILE A 19 -20.03 4.92 -17.92
C ILE A 19 -20.84 3.79 -18.56
N LYS A 20 -21.87 4.16 -19.33
CA LYS A 20 -22.74 3.19 -19.99
C LYS A 20 -21.92 2.22 -20.86
N ASP A 21 -22.22 0.94 -20.72
CA ASP A 21 -21.58 -0.18 -21.43
C ASP A 21 -20.07 -0.32 -21.16
N HIS A 22 -19.51 0.42 -20.20
CA HIS A 22 -18.12 0.24 -19.81
C HIS A 22 -18.01 -0.74 -18.64
N GLU A 23 -17.32 -1.84 -18.89
CA GLU A 23 -17.03 -2.86 -17.88
C GLU A 23 -15.52 -2.98 -17.65
N LEU A 24 -15.14 -3.32 -16.42
CA LEU A 24 -13.76 -3.52 -16.04
C LEU A 24 -13.34 -4.97 -16.26
N ARG A 25 -12.08 -5.15 -16.63
CA ARG A 25 -11.44 -6.47 -16.75
C ARG A 25 -10.36 -6.64 -15.72
N PHE A 26 -10.24 -7.85 -15.20
CA PHE A 26 -9.21 -8.21 -14.26
C PHE A 26 -7.85 -8.42 -14.94
N HIS A 27 -6.81 -7.88 -14.33
CA HIS A 27 -5.43 -8.03 -14.76
C HIS A 27 -4.56 -8.52 -13.60
N LEU A 28 -4.01 -9.73 -13.73
CA LEU A 28 -3.10 -10.32 -12.73
C LEU A 28 -1.85 -9.46 -12.49
N LYS A 29 -1.40 -8.74 -13.52
CA LYS A 29 -0.32 -7.75 -13.45
C LYS A 29 -0.78 -6.48 -14.17
N PRO A 30 -0.47 -5.30 -13.61
CA PRO A 30 -0.71 -4.03 -14.28
C PRO A 30 -0.10 -4.01 -15.70
N PRO A 31 -0.82 -3.51 -16.72
CA PRO A 31 -0.30 -3.40 -18.08
C PRO A 31 0.77 -2.29 -18.24
N GLY A 32 1.05 -1.54 -17.18
CA GLY A 32 2.03 -0.46 -17.10
C GLY A 32 1.91 0.26 -15.76
N SER A 33 2.65 1.36 -15.58
CA SER A 33 2.46 2.26 -14.45
C SER A 33 1.12 2.98 -14.54
N TYR A 34 0.41 3.09 -13.44
CA TYR A 34 -0.86 3.82 -13.39
C TYR A 34 -1.08 4.45 -12.01
N ILE A 35 -2.05 5.37 -11.93
CA ILE A 35 -2.56 5.88 -10.66
C ILE A 35 -3.98 5.37 -10.51
N CYS A 36 -4.26 4.70 -9.41
CA CYS A 36 -5.60 4.17 -9.13
C CYS A 36 -6.61 5.31 -9.08
N ASN A 37 -7.69 5.20 -9.85
CA ASN A 37 -8.74 6.22 -9.92
C ASN A 37 -9.44 6.47 -8.57
N ASP A 38 -9.47 5.48 -7.67
CA ASP A 38 -10.16 5.59 -6.39
C ASP A 38 -9.28 6.09 -5.25
N CYS A 39 -8.19 5.37 -4.96
CA CYS A 39 -7.30 5.72 -3.84
C CYS A 39 -6.21 6.73 -4.19
N LYS A 40 -6.06 7.07 -5.48
CA LYS A 40 -5.04 7.98 -6.02
C LYS A 40 -3.59 7.56 -5.73
N MET A 41 -3.38 6.30 -5.33
CA MET A 41 -2.05 5.73 -5.14
C MET A 41 -1.50 5.18 -6.46
N PRO A 42 -0.17 5.23 -6.66
CA PRO A 42 0.47 4.57 -7.79
C PRO A 42 0.24 3.05 -7.75
N ASP A 43 0.45 2.43 -8.90
CA ASP A 43 0.37 0.99 -9.07
C ASP A 43 1.24 0.22 -8.07
N ASP A 44 0.73 -0.92 -7.63
CA ASP A 44 1.44 -1.86 -6.77
C ASP A 44 1.67 -3.20 -7.49
N THR A 45 2.29 -4.18 -6.82
CA THR A 45 2.55 -5.51 -7.40
C THR A 45 1.31 -6.40 -7.44
N ASN A 46 0.18 -5.88 -6.97
CA ASN A 46 -1.05 -6.63 -6.88
C ASN A 46 -1.86 -6.50 -8.18
N PRO A 47 -2.83 -7.40 -8.38
CA PRO A 47 -3.74 -7.29 -9.51
C PRO A 47 -4.56 -6.01 -9.51
N CYS A 48 -5.01 -5.61 -10.69
CA CYS A 48 -5.85 -4.43 -10.90
C CYS A 48 -7.05 -4.75 -11.79
N LEU A 49 -8.02 -3.85 -11.81
CA LEU A 49 -9.13 -3.85 -12.77
C LEU A 49 -8.98 -2.63 -13.67
N LYS A 50 -9.08 -2.82 -14.98
CA LYS A 50 -8.94 -1.75 -15.98
C LYS A 50 -10.09 -1.81 -16.99
N CYS A 51 -10.57 -0.65 -17.41
CA CYS A 51 -11.49 -0.54 -18.53
C CYS A 51 -10.77 -0.87 -19.86
N PRO A 52 -11.26 -1.81 -20.69
CA PRO A 52 -10.62 -2.19 -21.94
C PRO A 52 -10.90 -1.21 -23.09
N TYR A 53 -11.82 -0.25 -22.92
CA TYR A 53 -12.20 0.72 -23.95
C TYR A 53 -11.05 1.70 -24.20
N GLU A 54 -10.64 1.86 -25.47
CA GLU A 54 -9.40 2.56 -25.85
C GLU A 54 -9.26 3.99 -25.32
N LYS A 55 -10.36 4.71 -25.16
CA LYS A 55 -10.38 6.11 -24.65
C LYS A 55 -10.64 6.21 -23.16
N CYS A 56 -10.72 5.09 -22.46
CA CYS A 56 -11.00 5.03 -21.04
C CYS A 56 -9.76 4.57 -20.27
N GLU A 57 -9.15 5.50 -19.55
CA GLU A 57 -7.96 5.21 -18.74
C GLU A 57 -8.31 4.75 -17.32
N PHE A 58 -9.57 4.38 -17.07
CA PHE A 58 -10.03 4.00 -15.75
C PHE A 58 -9.36 2.69 -15.30
N VAL A 59 -8.67 2.76 -14.16
CA VAL A 59 -7.96 1.65 -13.55
C VAL A 59 -7.97 1.76 -12.03
N ILE A 60 -8.26 0.65 -11.36
CA ILE A 60 -8.32 0.59 -9.89
C ILE A 60 -7.60 -0.64 -9.37
N HIS A 61 -7.02 -0.53 -8.18
CA HIS A 61 -6.46 -1.71 -7.51
C HIS A 61 -7.57 -2.74 -7.24
N LYS A 62 -7.24 -4.04 -7.31
CA LYS A 62 -8.19 -5.10 -6.91
C LYS A 62 -8.74 -4.88 -5.51
N ILE A 63 -7.91 -4.37 -4.60
CA ILE A 63 -8.35 -4.10 -3.24
C ILE A 63 -9.33 -2.93 -3.15
N CYS A 64 -9.12 -1.87 -3.94
CA CYS A 64 -10.06 -0.74 -4.02
C CYS A 64 -11.41 -1.20 -4.55
N TYR A 65 -11.41 -2.01 -5.61
CA TYR A 65 -12.62 -2.63 -6.16
C TYR A 65 -13.41 -3.46 -5.12
N LYS A 66 -12.69 -4.22 -4.28
CA LYS A 66 -13.31 -5.07 -3.25
C LYS A 66 -13.73 -4.31 -2.00
N THR A 67 -13.32 -3.05 -1.86
CA THR A 67 -13.60 -2.28 -0.66
C THR A 67 -15.03 -1.78 -0.73
N MET A 68 -15.87 -2.25 0.18
CA MET A 68 -17.28 -1.85 0.24
C MET A 68 -17.45 -0.59 1.11
N PRO A 69 -18.43 0.27 0.82
CA PRO A 69 -18.89 1.30 1.73
C PRO A 69 -19.17 0.73 3.12
N ASP A 70 -18.86 1.50 4.17
CA ASP A 70 -19.05 1.13 5.59
C ASP A 70 -18.33 -0.15 6.05
N SER A 71 -17.44 -0.71 5.21
CA SER A 71 -16.61 -1.83 5.63
C SER A 71 -15.70 -1.41 6.77
N THR A 72 -15.64 -2.25 7.79
CA THR A 72 -14.70 -2.07 8.89
C THR A 72 -13.49 -2.96 8.72
N HIS A 73 -12.33 -2.44 9.07
CA HIS A 73 -11.08 -3.17 9.01
C HIS A 73 -10.33 -3.06 10.35
N SER A 74 -9.54 -4.07 10.69
CA SER A 74 -8.67 -4.05 11.86
C SER A 74 -7.29 -4.54 11.47
N HIS A 75 -6.25 -3.94 12.04
CA HIS A 75 -4.87 -4.33 11.76
C HIS A 75 -4.09 -4.42 13.07
N LYS A 76 -3.33 -5.51 13.31
CA LYS A 76 -2.64 -5.78 14.59
C LYS A 76 -1.77 -4.67 15.18
N PHE A 77 -1.27 -3.75 14.35
CA PHE A 77 -0.47 -2.61 14.82
C PHE A 77 -1.31 -1.50 15.46
N PHE A 78 -2.63 -1.60 15.35
CA PHE A 78 -3.58 -0.67 15.92
C PHE A 78 -4.61 -1.41 16.77
N LYS A 79 -4.93 -0.85 17.94
CA LYS A 79 -5.98 -1.35 18.83
C LYS A 79 -7.32 -0.69 18.53
N CYS A 80 -7.65 -0.53 17.26
CA CYS A 80 -8.89 0.11 16.84
C CYS A 80 -9.42 -0.44 15.53
N LYS A 81 -10.71 -0.15 15.28
CA LYS A 81 -11.37 -0.45 14.02
C LYS A 81 -11.28 0.78 13.12
N PHE A 82 -10.99 0.52 11.85
CA PHE A 82 -11.01 1.52 10.80
C PHE A 82 -12.33 1.41 10.05
N THR A 83 -12.92 2.55 9.73
CA THR A 83 -14.06 2.69 8.84
C THR A 83 -13.56 3.19 7.50
N PHE A 84 -14.14 2.66 6.43
CA PHE A 84 -13.80 3.07 5.07
C PHE A 84 -14.44 4.41 4.68
N HIS A 85 -13.71 5.24 3.91
CA HIS A 85 -14.18 6.52 3.38
C HIS A 85 -13.78 6.70 1.91
N HIS A 86 -14.72 7.14 1.07
CA HIS A 86 -14.52 7.36 -0.37
C HIS A 86 -13.71 8.62 -0.70
N ASN A 87 -13.81 9.67 0.10
CA ASN A 87 -13.15 10.94 -0.18
C ASN A 87 -12.26 11.34 1.01
N PRO A 88 -11.14 12.06 0.76
CA PRO A 88 -10.40 12.71 1.82
C PRO A 88 -11.37 13.64 2.57
N ILE A 89 -11.43 13.49 3.89
CA ILE A 89 -12.41 14.19 4.71
C ILE A 89 -12.12 15.69 4.67
N PRO A 90 -13.11 16.55 4.32
CA PRO A 90 -12.92 18.00 4.29
C PRO A 90 -12.44 18.52 5.65
N ASN A 91 -11.60 19.55 5.63
CA ASN A 91 -11.20 20.36 6.79
C ASN A 91 -10.17 19.74 7.76
N ARG A 92 -9.37 18.75 7.36
CA ARG A 92 -8.25 18.24 8.18
C ARG A 92 -6.89 18.23 7.47
N GLY A 93 -6.44 19.38 6.96
CA GLY A 93 -5.06 19.56 6.45
C GLY A 93 -4.53 18.41 5.57
N ASP A 94 -3.21 18.22 5.55
CA ASP A 94 -2.59 17.07 4.89
C ASP A 94 -2.79 15.80 5.72
N VAL A 95 -3.63 14.88 5.23
CA VAL A 95 -3.83 13.55 5.82
C VAL A 95 -2.78 12.61 5.24
N TYR A 96 -2.00 11.95 6.09
CA TYR A 96 -1.00 10.97 5.69
C TYR A 96 -1.33 9.58 6.21
N CYS A 97 -0.89 8.56 5.50
CA CYS A 97 -1.05 7.19 5.89
C CYS A 97 -0.04 6.80 6.99
N ASP A 98 -0.52 6.36 8.15
CA ASP A 98 0.31 5.95 9.30
C ASP A 98 1.21 4.73 9.02
N ALA A 99 0.89 3.95 7.98
CA ALA A 99 1.71 2.83 7.55
C ALA A 99 2.88 3.25 6.66
N CYS A 100 2.65 4.02 5.60
CA CYS A 100 3.70 4.33 4.62
C CYS A 100 4.31 5.73 4.82
N GLY A 101 3.57 6.66 5.41
CA GLY A 101 3.92 8.07 5.55
C GLY A 101 3.86 8.85 4.25
N ASP A 102 3.02 8.42 3.31
CA ASP A 102 2.65 9.18 2.10
C ASP A 102 1.21 9.71 2.24
N ASP A 103 0.89 10.75 1.48
CA ASP A 103 -0.38 11.46 1.58
C ASP A 103 -1.57 10.62 1.12
N ILE A 104 -2.74 10.88 1.69
CA ILE A 104 -4.02 10.26 1.34
C ILE A 104 -4.82 11.27 0.52
N SER A 105 -5.02 10.95 -0.77
CA SER A 105 -5.72 11.83 -1.72
C SER A 105 -7.03 11.23 -2.27
N GLY A 106 -7.46 10.08 -1.76
CA GLY A 106 -8.65 9.37 -2.22
C GLY A 106 -9.18 8.40 -1.16
N TYR A 107 -9.64 7.24 -1.60
CA TYR A 107 -10.14 6.15 -0.75
C TYR A 107 -9.20 5.87 0.42
N SER A 108 -9.74 5.76 1.62
CA SER A 108 -8.96 5.58 2.85
C SER A 108 -9.72 4.83 3.94
N TYR A 109 -8.97 4.31 4.90
CA TYR A 109 -9.46 3.74 6.15
C TYR A 109 -9.08 4.65 7.29
N ARG A 110 -10.06 5.07 8.11
CA ARG A 110 -9.85 5.92 9.27
C ARG A 110 -10.32 5.26 10.54
N CYS A 111 -9.52 5.37 11.59
CA CYS A 111 -9.88 4.98 12.93
C CYS A 111 -10.12 6.23 13.78
N ASP A 112 -11.34 6.39 14.28
CA ASP A 112 -11.77 7.53 15.12
C ASP A 112 -11.55 7.26 16.61
N CYS A 113 -10.31 6.92 16.98
CA CYS A 113 -9.96 6.83 18.39
C CYS A 113 -9.89 8.22 19.04
N PRO A 114 -10.49 8.42 20.23
CA PRO A 114 -10.37 9.66 20.97
C PRO A 114 -8.89 10.06 21.14
N ASN A 115 -8.54 11.27 20.69
CA ASN A 115 -7.21 11.88 20.75
C ASN A 115 -6.11 11.25 19.88
N ASN A 116 -6.41 10.22 19.07
CA ASN A 116 -5.40 9.58 18.22
C ASN A 116 -6.03 8.96 16.96
N TYR A 117 -6.31 9.81 15.98
CA TYR A 117 -6.82 9.38 14.68
C TYR A 117 -5.72 8.68 13.90
N HIS A 118 -6.08 7.58 13.26
CA HIS A 118 -5.18 6.88 12.36
C HIS A 118 -5.80 6.76 10.98
N ASP A 119 -4.98 6.98 9.97
CA ASP A 119 -5.39 6.95 8.57
C ASP A 119 -4.51 5.98 7.79
N LEU A 120 -5.12 5.15 6.93
CA LEU A 120 -4.44 4.16 6.11
C LEU A 120 -4.96 4.18 4.68
N HIS A 121 -4.06 4.02 3.70
CA HIS A 121 -4.47 3.65 2.35
C HIS A 121 -5.12 2.26 2.36
N PRO A 122 -6.10 1.96 1.48
CA PRO A 122 -6.68 0.62 1.37
C PRO A 122 -5.65 -0.48 1.13
N THR A 123 -4.62 -0.21 0.33
CA THR A 123 -3.51 -1.13 0.06
C THR A 123 -2.62 -1.34 1.29
N CYS A 124 -2.49 -0.35 2.17
CA CYS A 124 -1.73 -0.46 3.42
C CYS A 124 -2.54 -1.18 4.51
N ALA A 125 -3.82 -0.85 4.67
CA ALA A 125 -4.71 -1.48 5.63
C ALA A 125 -4.76 -3.00 5.41
N HIS A 126 -4.89 -3.43 4.16
CA HIS A 126 -5.05 -4.84 3.80
C HIS A 126 -3.75 -5.64 3.69
N ILE A 127 -2.59 -5.10 4.09
CA ILE A 127 -1.37 -5.91 4.13
C ILE A 127 -1.55 -6.99 5.19
N PRO A 128 -1.54 -8.30 4.83
CA PRO A 128 -1.86 -9.34 5.78
C PRO A 128 -0.91 -9.36 6.98
N GLU A 129 -1.44 -9.79 8.11
CA GLU A 129 -0.65 -10.00 9.31
C GLU A 129 0.45 -11.03 9.07
N GLY A 130 1.67 -10.71 9.50
CA GLY A 130 2.80 -11.61 9.32
C GLY A 130 3.30 -11.71 7.88
N SER A 131 2.84 -10.81 7.00
CA SER A 131 3.37 -10.68 5.64
C SER A 131 4.90 -10.66 5.64
N THR A 132 5.46 -11.37 4.67
CA THR A 132 6.89 -11.39 4.43
C THR A 132 7.21 -11.03 3.00
N ARG A 133 8.41 -10.49 2.77
CA ARG A 133 8.94 -10.24 1.42
C ARG A 133 10.34 -10.80 1.31
N LYS A 134 10.67 -11.36 0.15
CA LYS A 134 12.02 -11.86 -0.13
C LYS A 134 12.81 -10.81 -0.93
N THR A 135 14.05 -10.56 -0.54
CA THR A 135 14.98 -9.77 -1.37
C THR A 135 15.55 -10.64 -2.49
N GLU A 136 16.21 -10.03 -3.48
CA GLU A 136 16.92 -10.78 -4.55
C GLU A 136 17.98 -11.73 -3.99
N LYS A 137 18.64 -11.32 -2.90
CA LYS A 137 19.64 -12.14 -2.20
C LYS A 137 19.01 -13.22 -1.30
N GLY A 138 17.68 -13.38 -1.36
CA GLY A 138 16.94 -14.38 -0.63
C GLY A 138 16.61 -14.06 0.83
N THR A 139 17.02 -12.89 1.34
CA THR A 139 16.71 -12.44 2.71
C THR A 139 15.20 -12.29 2.89
N ILE A 140 14.66 -12.86 3.97
CA ILE A 140 13.24 -12.70 4.33
C ILE A 140 13.08 -11.46 5.20
N LEU A 141 12.23 -10.54 4.76
CA LEU A 141 11.81 -9.35 5.48
C LEU A 141 10.41 -9.58 6.06
N GLU A 142 10.21 -9.17 7.31
CA GLU A 142 8.93 -9.17 8.01
C GLU A 142 8.41 -7.74 8.13
N LEU A 143 7.09 -7.58 8.04
CA LEU A 143 6.45 -6.30 8.34
C LEU A 143 6.43 -6.04 9.85
N LYS A 144 6.92 -4.87 10.28
CA LYS A 144 6.95 -4.41 11.68
C LYS A 144 6.56 -2.94 11.80
N ASP A 145 5.90 -2.59 12.90
CA ASP A 145 5.77 -1.21 13.37
C ASP A 145 6.87 -0.88 14.39
N LYS A 146 7.09 0.42 14.67
CA LYS A 146 7.93 0.93 15.77
C LYS A 146 9.39 0.42 15.83
N GLU A 147 9.90 -0.18 14.75
CA GLU A 147 11.29 -0.64 14.69
C GLU A 147 12.26 0.57 14.62
N ASN A 148 13.30 0.62 15.47
CA ASN A 148 14.24 1.75 15.57
C ASN A 148 15.46 1.66 14.62
N SER A 149 15.35 0.93 13.51
CA SER A 149 16.41 0.85 12.50
C SER A 149 16.30 1.94 11.44
N LYS A 150 17.46 2.34 10.88
CA LYS A 150 17.55 3.23 9.71
C LYS A 150 17.13 2.46 8.46
N CYS A 151 16.34 3.11 7.60
CA CYS A 151 16.05 2.59 6.26
C CYS A 151 17.34 2.51 5.43
N LEU A 152 17.59 1.40 4.75
CA LEU A 152 18.76 1.26 3.89
C LEU A 152 18.68 2.10 2.61
N LEU A 153 17.46 2.41 2.14
CA LEU A 153 17.27 3.23 0.95
C LEU A 153 17.47 4.72 1.25
N CYS A 154 16.67 5.29 2.17
CA CYS A 154 16.68 6.73 2.43
C CYS A 154 17.56 7.17 3.61
N ARG A 155 18.17 6.22 4.35
CA ARG A 155 19.03 6.45 5.53
C ARG A 155 18.38 7.15 6.73
N LYS A 156 17.10 7.53 6.63
CA LYS A 156 16.30 8.12 7.72
C LYS A 156 15.80 7.04 8.70
N LYS A 157 15.53 7.45 9.94
CA LYS A 157 14.74 6.70 10.92
C LYS A 157 13.32 7.24 10.95
N TYR A 158 12.38 6.38 11.35
CA TYR A 158 11.07 6.79 11.83
C TYR A 158 10.93 6.43 13.32
N PRO A 159 10.22 7.24 14.11
CA PRO A 159 9.69 8.57 13.76
C PRO A 159 10.82 9.54 13.40
N VAL A 160 10.54 10.48 12.49
CA VAL A 160 11.45 11.62 12.26
C VAL A 160 11.28 12.55 13.48
N GLU A 161 12.35 13.17 13.99
CA GLU A 161 12.30 13.98 15.23
C GLU A 161 11.20 15.06 15.21
N SER A 162 10.83 15.55 14.01
CA SER A 162 9.76 16.53 13.79
C SER A 162 8.33 15.96 13.79
N CYS A 163 8.17 14.63 13.79
CA CYS A 163 6.88 13.95 13.59
C CYS A 163 6.66 12.90 14.70
N ILE A 164 6.38 13.37 15.92
CA ILE A 164 6.22 12.53 17.13
C ILE A 164 5.14 11.46 16.95
N ARG A 165 4.11 11.70 16.12
CA ARG A 165 2.95 10.82 15.95
C ARG A 165 3.11 9.75 14.87
N PHE A 166 4.04 9.92 13.92
CA PHE A 166 4.21 8.98 12.80
C PHE A 166 5.38 8.03 13.03
N THR A 167 5.09 6.74 13.29
CA THR A 167 6.12 5.72 13.46
C THR A 167 6.45 4.94 12.19
N GLY A 168 5.48 4.83 11.26
CA GLY A 168 5.62 4.17 9.97
C GLY A 168 5.97 2.67 10.04
N TRP A 169 5.44 1.90 9.11
CA TRP A 169 5.74 0.48 9.00
C TRP A 169 7.05 0.26 8.23
N LYS A 170 7.73 -0.84 8.57
CA LYS A 170 9.03 -1.19 8.02
C LYS A 170 9.08 -2.67 7.67
N TRP A 171 9.76 -2.97 6.57
CA TRP A 171 10.19 -4.32 6.20
C TRP A 171 11.56 -4.58 6.82
N VAL A 172 11.64 -5.52 7.77
CA VAL A 172 12.84 -5.77 8.59
C VAL A 172 13.28 -7.21 8.42
N ALA A 173 14.56 -7.45 8.17
CA ALA A 173 15.07 -8.81 8.06
C ALA A 173 14.82 -9.63 9.34
N ARG A 174 14.44 -10.90 9.15
CA ARG A 174 14.36 -11.89 10.23
C ARG A 174 15.70 -12.03 10.93
N LYS A 175 15.69 -12.33 12.24
CA LYS A 175 16.91 -12.47 13.07
C LYS A 175 17.98 -13.36 12.43
N ARG A 176 17.57 -14.51 11.90
CA ARG A 176 18.46 -15.48 11.23
C ARG A 176 19.03 -14.99 9.89
N ASP A 177 18.41 -13.98 9.29
CA ASP A 177 18.73 -13.47 7.96
C ASP A 177 19.45 -12.11 8.03
N TRP A 178 19.96 -11.72 9.21
CA TRP A 178 20.58 -10.40 9.40
C TRP A 178 21.83 -10.17 8.55
N GLY A 179 22.62 -11.22 8.29
CA GLY A 179 23.67 -11.28 7.26
C GLY A 179 24.53 -10.02 7.10
N PHE A 180 25.09 -9.81 5.90
CA PHE A 180 25.65 -8.51 5.52
C PHE A 180 24.50 -7.54 5.19
N PRO A 181 24.46 -6.29 5.72
CA PRO A 181 25.51 -5.55 6.41
C PRO A 181 25.48 -5.61 7.94
N PHE A 182 24.58 -6.39 8.57
CA PHE A 182 24.49 -6.47 10.03
C PHE A 182 25.81 -6.93 10.66
N CYS A 183 26.47 -7.94 10.10
CA CYS A 183 27.75 -8.46 10.59
C CYS A 183 28.85 -7.40 10.75
N PHE A 184 28.82 -6.32 9.95
CA PHE A 184 29.86 -5.29 9.96
C PHE A 184 29.42 -3.99 10.63
N SER A 185 28.12 -3.72 10.70
CA SER A 185 27.60 -2.43 11.14
C SER A 185 26.68 -2.51 12.36
N GLY A 186 26.29 -3.72 12.79
CA GLY A 186 25.24 -3.95 13.79
C GLY A 186 23.85 -3.47 13.33
N ARG A 187 23.68 -3.13 12.03
CA ARG A 187 22.43 -2.57 11.51
C ARG A 187 21.60 -3.64 10.81
N LYS A 188 20.36 -3.82 11.28
CA LYS A 188 19.40 -4.73 10.64
C LYS A 188 19.09 -4.22 9.24
N ILE A 189 18.92 -5.14 8.29
CA ILE A 189 18.35 -4.82 6.98
C ILE A 189 16.93 -4.33 7.21
N CYS A 190 16.66 -3.09 6.84
CA CYS A 190 15.40 -2.43 7.08
C CYS A 190 15.06 -1.50 5.91
N TYR A 191 13.80 -1.51 5.48
CA TYR A 191 13.25 -0.58 4.52
C TYR A 191 11.94 0.00 5.07
N HIS A 192 11.74 1.31 4.97
CA HIS A 192 10.39 1.85 5.15
C HIS A 192 9.45 1.22 4.12
N LEU A 193 8.17 1.04 4.47
CA LEU A 193 7.18 0.43 3.58
C LEU A 193 7.17 1.10 2.21
N LYS A 194 7.09 2.44 2.16
CA LYS A 194 7.16 3.21 0.91
C LYS A 194 8.46 3.05 0.15
N CYS A 195 9.59 3.02 0.86
CA CYS A 195 10.90 2.84 0.24
C CYS A 195 11.00 1.48 -0.44
N LYS A 196 10.44 0.43 0.16
CA LYS A 196 10.45 -0.90 -0.44
C LYS A 196 9.56 -0.95 -1.69
N ASN A 197 8.37 -0.33 -1.65
CA ASN A 197 7.48 -0.25 -2.80
C ASN A 197 8.15 0.48 -3.97
N LYS A 198 8.87 1.58 -3.72
CA LYS A 198 9.64 2.29 -4.76
C LYS A 198 10.70 1.42 -5.42
N ILE A 199 11.43 0.60 -4.65
CA ILE A 199 12.42 -0.33 -5.21
C ILE A 199 11.75 -1.37 -6.12
N GLU A 200 10.57 -1.85 -5.74
CA GLU A 200 9.83 -2.85 -6.53
C GLU A 200 9.19 -2.27 -7.80
N ALA A 201 8.77 -1.01 -7.76
CA ALA A 201 8.28 -0.30 -8.94
C ALA A 201 9.39 -0.11 -10.00
N LEU A 202 10.62 0.22 -9.58
CA LEU A 202 11.77 0.42 -10.49
C LEU A 202 12.29 -0.87 -11.16
N ARG A 203 11.76 -2.04 -10.80
CA ARG A 203 12.18 -3.35 -11.33
C ARG A 203 11.23 -3.90 -12.38
N ARG A 204 10.23 -3.11 -12.77
CA ARG A 204 9.27 -3.39 -13.85
C ARG A 204 9.80 -2.80 -15.13
#